data_AF-A0A3P6U7H5-F1
#
_entry.id   AF-A0A3P6U7H5-F1
#
_cell.length_a   1.000
_cell.length_b   1.000
_cell.length_c   1.000
_cell.angle_alpha   90.00
_cell.angle_beta   90.00
_cell.angle_gamma   90.00
#
_symmetry.space_group_name_H-M   'P 1'
#
loop_
_entity.id
_entity.type
_entity.pdbx_description
1 polymer ?
#
loop_
_entity_poly.entity_id
_entity_poly.type
_entity_poly.pdbx_seq_one_letter_code
_entity_poly.pdbx_strand_id
1 'polypeptide(L)'
;MGLLSLWQEKKARKVVKDFTKLLPSKAIVIRDCEEKEINIEEIVVGDLVIISSGSRIPADIRILQTNCLTIEVSEVTGQTSPVECTAEAAAPHVSVFDSRNVAFKGSYCTEGDGLGIVIRTGKFTFDYLLLKGPPNLYKL
;
A
#
# COMPACT_ATOMS: atom_id res chain seq x y z
N MET A 1 -17.17 -33.53 14.58
CA MET A 1 -16.38 -32.69 13.65
C MET A 1 -14.96 -32.57 14.20
N GLY A 2 -14.03 -33.38 13.67
CA GLY A 2 -12.78 -33.73 14.36
C GLY A 2 -11.64 -32.73 14.20
N LEU A 3 -10.80 -32.64 15.22
CA LEU A 3 -9.57 -31.83 15.29
C LEU A 3 -8.63 -32.03 14.08
N LEU A 4 -8.65 -33.21 13.47
CA LEU A 4 -7.89 -33.51 12.25
C LEU A 4 -8.36 -32.70 11.04
N SER A 5 -9.69 -32.50 10.90
CA SER A 5 -10.27 -31.67 9.83
C SER A 5 -9.84 -30.21 9.99
N LEU A 6 -9.89 -29.68 11.22
CA LEU A 6 -9.42 -28.32 11.54
C LEU A 6 -7.93 -28.13 11.23
N TRP A 7 -7.11 -29.17 11.46
CA TRP A 7 -5.69 -29.12 11.16
C TRP A 7 -5.40 -29.17 9.65
N GLN A 8 -6.14 -30.01 8.91
CA GLN A 8 -6.06 -30.08 7.45
C GLN A 8 -6.55 -28.77 6.80
N GLU A 9 -7.64 -28.20 7.27
CA GLU A 9 -8.12 -26.90 6.80
C GLU A 9 -7.12 -25.78 7.09
N LYS A 10 -6.49 -25.76 8.28
CA LYS A 10 -5.44 -24.78 8.59
C LYS A 10 -4.23 -24.92 7.67
N LYS A 11 -3.80 -26.16 7.39
CA LYS A 11 -2.68 -26.45 6.48
C LYS A 11 -3.01 -26.06 5.04
N ALA A 12 -4.22 -26.39 4.56
CA ALA A 12 -4.71 -26.01 3.23
C ALA A 12 -4.78 -24.48 3.06
N ARG A 13 -5.33 -23.76 4.06
CA ARG A 13 -5.36 -22.29 4.06
C ARG A 13 -3.97 -21.67 4.01
N LYS A 14 -2.98 -22.27 4.68
CA LYS A 14 -1.59 -21.80 4.66
C LYS A 14 -0.96 -21.93 3.28
N VAL A 15 -1.13 -23.07 2.62
CA VAL A 15 -0.60 -23.32 1.28
C VAL A 15 -1.19 -22.34 0.26
N VAL A 16 -2.50 -22.11 0.28
CA VAL A 16 -3.16 -21.15 -0.62
C VAL A 16 -2.67 -19.71 -0.35
N LYS A 17 -2.55 -19.32 0.93
CA LYS A 17 -2.04 -17.99 1.32
C LYS A 17 -0.59 -17.76 0.91
N ASP A 18 0.23 -18.80 0.92
CA ASP A 18 1.62 -18.69 0.48
C ASP A 18 1.72 -18.70 -1.05
N PHE A 19 0.77 -19.36 -1.75
CA PHE A 19 0.70 -19.33 -3.21
C PHE A 19 0.25 -17.97 -3.77
N THR A 20 -0.71 -17.29 -3.13
CA THR A 20 -1.13 -15.94 -3.55
C THR A 20 -0.06 -14.87 -3.33
N LYS A 21 0.88 -15.08 -2.39
CA LYS A 21 2.07 -14.22 -2.24
C LYS A 21 3.11 -14.41 -3.35
N LEU A 22 3.02 -15.50 -4.11
CA LEU A 22 3.98 -15.81 -5.18
C LEU A 22 3.57 -15.22 -6.54
N LEU A 23 2.36 -14.66 -6.65
CA LEU A 23 1.98 -13.89 -7.84
C LEU A 23 2.64 -12.51 -7.71
N PRO A 24 3.62 -12.16 -8.57
CA PRO A 24 4.25 -10.85 -8.51
C PRO A 24 3.17 -9.81 -8.80
N SER A 25 2.87 -8.99 -7.80
CA SER A 25 2.06 -7.80 -8.00
C SER A 25 2.97 -6.75 -8.61
N LYS A 26 2.51 -6.13 -9.68
CA LYS A 26 3.26 -5.10 -10.41
C LYS A 26 2.73 -3.70 -10.10
N ALA A 27 3.56 -2.70 -10.34
CA ALA A 27 3.20 -1.29 -10.30
C ALA A 27 3.82 -0.55 -11.48
N ILE A 28 3.19 0.56 -11.88
CA ILE A 28 3.73 1.44 -12.92
C ILE A 28 4.47 2.58 -12.23
N VAL A 29 5.75 2.73 -12.56
CA VAL A 29 6.60 3.82 -12.06
C VAL A 29 7.12 4.68 -13.20
N ILE A 30 7.46 5.92 -12.91
CA ILE A 30 8.16 6.81 -13.85
C ILE A 30 9.63 6.83 -13.46
N ARG A 31 10.49 6.22 -14.30
CA ARG A 31 11.95 6.21 -14.16
C ARG A 31 12.57 6.53 -15.50
N ASP A 32 13.62 7.35 -15.51
CA ASP A 32 14.27 7.82 -16.75
C ASP A 32 13.29 8.52 -17.71
N CYS A 33 12.31 9.25 -17.16
CA CYS A 33 11.23 9.92 -17.89
C CYS A 33 10.30 8.98 -18.69
N GLU A 34 10.32 7.68 -18.43
CA GLU A 34 9.47 6.69 -19.07
C GLU A 34 8.63 5.92 -18.04
N GLU A 35 7.42 5.52 -18.44
CA GLU A 35 6.58 4.62 -17.65
C GLU A 35 7.12 3.19 -17.76
N LYS A 36 7.40 2.58 -16.60
CA LYS A 36 7.95 1.22 -16.50
C LYS A 36 7.09 0.41 -15.54
N GLU A 37 6.66 -0.75 -16.00
CA GLU A 37 6.01 -1.74 -15.16
C GLU A 37 7.07 -2.56 -14.41
N ILE A 38 7.12 -2.44 -13.09
CA ILE A 38 8.09 -3.14 -12.24
C ILE A 38 7.39 -3.98 -11.16
N ASN A 39 8.09 -4.96 -10.61
CA ASN A 39 7.59 -5.71 -9.46
C ASN A 39 7.55 -4.79 -8.22
N ILE A 40 6.56 -4.97 -7.35
CA ILE A 40 6.43 -4.15 -6.13
C ILE A 40 7.67 -4.25 -5.23
N GLU A 41 8.36 -5.39 -5.22
CA GLU A 41 9.60 -5.60 -4.46
C GLU A 41 10.77 -4.72 -4.94
N GLU A 42 10.71 -4.21 -6.17
CA GLU A 42 11.74 -3.35 -6.78
C GLU A 42 11.46 -1.86 -6.57
N ILE A 43 10.34 -1.50 -5.93
CA ILE A 43 10.00 -0.11 -5.60
C ILE A 43 10.89 0.37 -4.45
N VAL A 44 11.46 1.56 -4.63
CA VAL A 44 12.30 2.24 -3.63
C VAL A 44 11.72 3.59 -3.24
N VAL A 45 12.16 4.10 -2.10
CA VAL A 45 11.81 5.47 -1.67
C VAL A 45 12.33 6.47 -2.71
N GLY A 46 11.47 7.41 -3.09
CA GLY A 46 11.74 8.40 -4.13
C GLY A 46 11.20 8.05 -5.52
N ASP A 47 10.74 6.83 -5.75
CA ASP A 47 10.07 6.50 -7.01
C ASP A 47 8.78 7.31 -7.20
N LEU A 48 8.54 7.73 -8.44
CA LEU A 48 7.25 8.24 -8.87
C LEU A 48 6.38 7.07 -9.30
N VAL A 49 5.23 6.90 -8.67
CA VAL A 49 4.27 5.82 -8.93
C VAL A 49 2.99 6.40 -9.50
N ILE A 50 2.51 5.79 -10.58
CA ILE A 50 1.19 6.07 -11.14
C ILE A 50 0.18 5.19 -10.39
N ILE A 51 -0.84 5.85 -9.85
CA ILE A 51 -1.96 5.21 -9.16
C ILE A 51 -3.14 5.23 -10.13
N SER A 52 -3.74 4.07 -10.36
CA SER A 52 -4.90 3.95 -11.22
C SER A 52 -6.07 3.25 -10.56
N SER A 53 -7.29 3.59 -10.99
CA SER A 53 -8.51 2.91 -10.52
C SER A 53 -8.40 1.39 -10.71
N GLY A 54 -8.83 0.65 -9.70
CA GLY A 54 -8.75 -0.80 -9.66
C GLY A 54 -7.40 -1.37 -9.20
N SER A 55 -6.42 -0.50 -8.93
CA SER A 55 -5.10 -0.92 -8.44
C SER A 55 -5.01 -0.87 -6.91
N ARG A 56 -4.12 -1.70 -6.36
CA ARG A 56 -3.76 -1.65 -4.95
C ARG A 56 -2.53 -0.77 -4.77
N ILE A 57 -2.54 0.07 -3.74
CA ILE A 57 -1.43 0.97 -3.44
C ILE A 57 -0.20 0.14 -3.03
N PRO A 58 0.93 0.23 -3.75
CA PRO A 58 2.06 -0.70 -3.60
C PRO A 58 3.00 -0.36 -2.44
N ALA A 59 3.01 0.90 -2.00
CA ALA A 59 3.91 1.45 -0.98
C ALA A 59 3.20 2.61 -0.25
N ASP A 60 3.79 3.18 0.80
CA ASP A 60 3.25 4.43 1.34
C ASP A 60 3.71 5.58 0.42
N ILE A 61 2.75 6.35 -0.09
CA ILE A 61 2.95 7.30 -1.18
C ILE A 61 2.41 8.68 -0.78
N ARG A 62 3.20 9.73 -1.00
CA ARG A 62 2.75 11.13 -0.94
C ARG A 62 2.22 11.54 -2.30
N ILE A 63 0.97 11.96 -2.35
CA ILE A 63 0.24 12.25 -3.59
C ILE A 63 0.64 13.62 -4.15
N LEU A 64 1.14 13.67 -5.38
CA LEU A 64 1.60 14.90 -6.03
C LEU A 64 0.58 15.47 -7.03
N GLN A 65 -0.23 14.60 -7.61
CA GLN A 65 -1.30 14.98 -8.55
C GLN A 65 -2.46 14.01 -8.41
N THR A 66 -3.68 14.51 -8.57
CA THR A 66 -4.90 13.70 -8.57
C THR A 66 -5.82 14.09 -9.72
N ASN A 67 -6.57 13.12 -10.22
CA ASN A 67 -7.70 13.29 -11.11
C ASN A 67 -8.86 12.45 -10.57
N CYS A 68 -9.70 13.06 -9.73
CA CYS A 68 -10.79 12.38 -9.01
C CYS A 68 -10.34 11.13 -8.23
N LEU A 69 -9.10 11.13 -7.72
CA LEU A 69 -8.51 9.99 -7.03
C LEU A 69 -9.23 9.71 -5.72
N THR A 70 -9.83 8.53 -5.60
CA THR A 70 -10.52 8.07 -4.39
C THR A 70 -9.96 6.72 -3.97
N ILE A 71 -9.64 6.58 -2.69
CA ILE A 71 -9.00 5.39 -2.13
C ILE A 71 -9.84 4.84 -0.98
N GLU A 72 -10.15 3.56 -1.04
CA GLU A 72 -10.62 2.79 0.11
C GLU A 72 -9.42 2.51 1.02
N VAL A 73 -9.44 3.15 2.20
CA VAL A 73 -8.29 3.15 3.08
C VAL A 73 -8.14 1.78 3.75
N SER A 74 -6.92 1.28 3.81
CA SER A 74 -6.62 -0.02 4.44
C SER A 74 -7.02 -0.06 5.92
N GLU A 75 -7.03 -1.27 6.50
CA GLU A 75 -7.28 -1.54 7.93
C GLU A 75 -6.45 -0.65 8.89
N VAL A 76 -5.36 -0.05 8.41
CA VAL A 76 -4.50 0.90 9.12
C VAL A 76 -5.26 2.09 9.69
N THR A 77 -6.22 2.66 8.96
CA THR A 77 -6.96 3.85 9.45
C THR A 77 -8.29 3.49 10.11
N GLY A 78 -8.78 2.26 9.92
CA GLY A 78 -10.07 1.80 10.46
C GLY A 78 -11.29 2.52 9.90
N GLN A 79 -11.14 3.29 8.82
CA GLN A 79 -12.24 3.94 8.12
C GLN A 79 -12.89 2.97 7.13
N THR A 80 -14.22 2.99 7.03
CA THR A 80 -14.98 2.05 6.18
C THR A 80 -15.46 2.67 4.87
N SER A 81 -15.35 4.00 4.72
CA SER A 81 -15.76 4.72 3.52
C SER A 81 -14.56 5.14 2.69
N PRO A 82 -14.63 5.08 1.34
CA PRO A 82 -13.60 5.65 0.48
C PRO A 82 -13.37 7.13 0.75
N VAL A 83 -12.13 7.57 0.61
CA VAL A 83 -11.70 8.95 0.87
C VAL A 83 -11.12 9.55 -0.40
N GLU A 84 -11.62 10.73 -0.76
CA GLU A 84 -11.07 11.53 -1.86
C GLU A 84 -9.69 12.07 -1.48
N CYS A 85 -8.73 11.91 -2.39
CA CYS A 85 -7.35 12.30 -2.20
C CYS A 85 -7.04 13.67 -2.82
N THR A 86 -6.04 14.36 -2.27
CA THR A 86 -5.58 15.66 -2.75
C THR A 86 -4.06 15.73 -2.84
N ALA A 87 -3.55 16.57 -3.75
CA ALA A 87 -2.14 16.91 -3.82
C ALA A 87 -1.73 17.96 -2.76
N GLU A 88 -2.69 18.70 -2.22
CA GLU A 88 -2.44 19.82 -1.31
C GLU A 88 -1.72 19.37 -0.02
N ALA A 89 -0.94 20.28 0.55
CA ALA A 89 -0.29 20.04 1.84
C ALA A 89 -1.34 19.97 2.96
N ALA A 90 -1.30 18.91 3.76
CA ALA A 90 -2.09 18.82 4.97
C ALA A 90 -1.63 19.89 5.98
N ALA A 91 -2.57 20.38 6.79
CA ALA A 91 -2.24 21.34 7.85
C ALA A 91 -1.32 20.70 8.91
N PRO A 92 -0.43 21.46 9.58
CA PRO A 92 0.58 20.89 10.48
C PRO A 92 0.05 20.08 11.67
N HIS A 93 -1.20 20.30 12.07
CA HIS A 93 -1.85 19.62 13.20
C HIS A 93 -2.63 18.37 12.78
N VAL A 94 -2.72 18.09 11.47
CA VAL A 94 -3.43 16.91 10.95
C VAL A 94 -2.51 15.71 11.04
N SER A 95 -3.00 14.62 11.64
CA SER A 95 -2.30 13.35 11.68
C SER A 95 -2.10 12.81 10.27
N VAL A 96 -0.99 12.11 10.02
CA VAL A 96 -0.74 11.45 8.73
C VAL A 96 -1.88 10.47 8.38
N PHE A 97 -2.47 9.80 9.37
CA PHE A 97 -3.59 8.86 9.15
C PHE A 97 -4.90 9.54 8.72
N ASP A 98 -5.06 10.82 9.04
CA ASP A 98 -6.24 11.63 8.65
C ASP A 98 -5.94 12.50 7.42
N SER A 99 -4.69 12.51 6.95
CA SER A 99 -4.28 13.29 5.80
C SER A 99 -4.80 12.67 4.51
N ARG A 100 -5.39 13.49 3.63
CA ARG A 100 -5.91 13.06 2.32
C ARG A 100 -4.85 13.06 1.22
N ASN A 101 -3.61 13.35 1.59
CA ASN A 101 -2.53 13.58 0.64
C ASN A 101 -1.45 12.49 0.74
N VAL A 102 -1.72 11.44 1.52
CA VAL A 102 -0.92 10.23 1.67
C VAL A 102 -1.79 9.01 1.41
N ALA A 103 -1.32 8.12 0.54
CA ALA A 103 -1.92 6.82 0.28
C ALA A 103 -1.08 5.74 0.97
N PHE A 104 -1.72 4.86 1.75
CA PHE A 104 -1.02 3.80 2.49
C PHE A 104 -0.98 2.50 1.71
N LYS A 105 0.13 1.79 1.82
CA LYS A 105 0.33 0.48 1.20
C LYS A 105 -0.80 -0.48 1.60
N GLY A 106 -1.37 -1.15 0.60
CA GLY A 106 -2.47 -2.10 0.78
C GLY A 106 -3.87 -1.50 0.71
N SER A 107 -4.00 -0.16 0.68
CA SER A 107 -5.25 0.53 0.34
C SER A 107 -5.62 0.26 -1.12
N TYR A 108 -6.89 0.48 -1.50
CA TYR A 108 -7.38 0.16 -2.85
C TYR A 108 -7.90 1.41 -3.54
N CYS A 109 -7.42 1.68 -4.76
CA CYS A 109 -7.89 2.81 -5.55
C CYS A 109 -9.24 2.45 -6.15
N THR A 110 -10.31 3.10 -5.67
CA THR A 110 -11.66 2.83 -6.16
C THR A 110 -11.93 3.58 -7.45
N GLU A 111 -11.52 4.85 -7.52
CA GLU A 111 -11.87 5.75 -8.63
C GLU A 111 -10.73 6.72 -8.94
N GLY A 112 -10.72 7.19 -10.19
CA GLY A 112 -9.75 8.17 -10.67
C GLY A 112 -8.32 7.64 -10.74
N ASP A 113 -7.39 8.56 -10.97
CA ASP A 113 -5.98 8.28 -11.11
C ASP A 113 -5.15 9.38 -10.42
N GLY A 114 -3.88 9.09 -10.17
CA GLY A 114 -2.96 10.07 -9.60
C GLY A 114 -1.50 9.72 -9.77
N LEU A 115 -0.65 10.68 -9.42
CA LEU A 115 0.80 10.51 -9.38
C LEU A 115 1.25 10.78 -7.96
N GLY A 116 2.15 9.95 -7.44
CA GLY A 116 2.71 10.18 -6.12
C GLY A 116 4.16 9.71 -6.01
N ILE A 117 4.85 10.24 -5.00
CA ILE A 117 6.22 9.85 -4.66
C ILE A 117 6.21 8.87 -3.48
N VAL A 118 6.97 7.80 -3.61
CA VAL A 118 7.10 6.78 -2.57
C VAL A 118 7.89 7.34 -1.39
N ILE A 119 7.28 7.31 -0.21
CA ILE A 119 7.90 7.80 1.04
C ILE A 119 8.33 6.65 1.96
N ARG A 120 7.70 5.47 1.89
CA ARG A 120 8.10 4.27 2.65
C ARG A 120 7.79 2.99 1.89
N THR A 121 8.66 1.99 2.03
CA THR A 121 8.54 0.68 1.38
C THR A 121 8.76 -0.48 2.36
N GLY A 122 8.31 -1.67 1.98
CA GLY A 122 8.62 -2.93 2.67
C GLY A 122 8.26 -2.94 4.16
N LYS A 123 9.27 -3.11 5.03
CA LYS A 123 9.08 -3.20 6.49
C LYS A 123 8.86 -1.85 7.17
N PHE A 124 9.02 -0.77 6.43
CA PHE A 124 8.89 0.59 6.94
C PHE A 124 7.51 1.19 6.64
N THR A 125 6.69 0.54 5.80
CA THR A 125 5.31 0.97 5.59
C THR A 125 4.50 0.86 6.87
N PHE A 126 3.50 1.73 7.02
CA PHE A 126 2.69 1.78 8.24
C PHE A 126 1.93 0.47 8.51
N ASP A 127 1.42 -0.20 7.46
CA ASP A 127 0.74 -1.48 7.61
C ASP A 127 1.63 -2.54 8.28
N TYR A 128 2.91 -2.62 7.88
CA TYR A 128 3.87 -3.54 8.46
C TYR A 128 4.19 -3.17 9.90
N LEU A 129 4.45 -1.88 10.16
CA LEU A 129 4.76 -1.38 11.50
C LEU A 129 3.64 -1.66 12.50
N LEU A 130 2.37 -1.51 12.09
CA LEU A 130 1.22 -1.80 12.94
C LEU A 130 1.04 -3.29 13.22
N LEU A 131 1.29 -4.15 12.22
CA LEU A 131 1.11 -5.60 12.38
C LEU A 131 2.30 -6.31 13.07
N LYS A 132 3.51 -5.76 12.98
CA LYS A 132 4.75 -6.43 13.40
C LYS A 132 5.60 -5.64 14.37
N GLY A 133 5.27 -4.38 14.65
CA GLY A 133 6.10 -3.47 15.43
C GLY A 133 7.27 -2.91 14.62
N PRO A 134 8.00 -1.91 15.16
CA PRO A 134 9.12 -1.31 14.48
C PRO A 134 10.23 -2.34 14.23
N PRO A 135 10.85 -2.36 13.03
CA PRO A 135 12.05 -3.16 12.82
C PRO A 135 13.11 -2.71 13.84
N ASN A 136 13.78 -3.66 14.48
CA ASN A 136 14.88 -3.37 15.41
C ASN A 136 15.98 -2.58 14.69
N LEU A 137 15.98 -1.26 14.85
CA LEU A 137 16.95 -0.32 14.27
C LEU A 137 18.34 -0.40 14.94
N TYR A 138 18.53 -1.31 15.90
CA TYR A 138 19.74 -1.42 16.73
C TYR A 138 20.45 -2.79 16.65
N LYS A 139 20.36 -3.50 15.53
CA LYS A 139 21.30 -4.61 15.25
C LYS A 139 22.09 -4.26 13.99
N LEU A 140 23.22 -3.57 14.22
CA LEU A 140 24.41 -3.65 13.36
C LEU A 140 25.06 -5.02 13.57
#